data_AF-A0AAV4T9A3-F1
#
_entry.id   AF-A0AAV4T9A3-F1
#
_cell.length_a   1.000
_cell.length_b   1.000
_cell.length_c   1.000
_cell.angle_alpha   90.00
_cell.angle_beta   90.00
_cell.angle_gamma   90.00
#
_symmetry.space_group_name_H-M   'P 1'
#
loop_
_entity.id
_entity.type
_entity.pdbx_description
1 polymer ?
#
loop_
_entity_poly.entity_id
_entity_poly.type
_entity_poly.pdbx_seq_one_letter_code
_entity_poly.pdbx_strand_id
1 'polypeptide(L)'
;MLFLQDKFSCRYIIQEILSNKSKDEIVDNIHSHLISLGEAVTQGKKPLTDYVIYKQLTKNPEDYANEKNLPHVLVALRTNAKGGKKLKMGDTVGYIICLDGSDLPVTQRAYHPDELKSNEALKIDVSYYLTQQIHPVISRLCAPIEGADAAMIAKLLGVFDASKYQSMIKTVEDEEDKFLNPSSLFDDEERFKDCDKLILKCPAPSALKKLSWTVHSERG
;
A
#
# COMPACT_ATOMS: atom_id res chain seq x y z
N MET A 1 -8.07 7.61 -6.30
CA MET A 1 -8.17 8.89 -5.55
C MET A 1 -6.79 9.16 -4.98
N LEU A 2 -5.95 9.91 -5.69
CA LEU A 2 -4.53 10.11 -5.34
C LEU A 2 -4.36 11.39 -4.53
N PHE A 3 -3.52 11.29 -3.51
CA PHE A 3 -3.22 12.29 -2.49
C PHE A 3 -2.65 13.58 -3.08
N LEU A 4 -2.93 14.72 -2.44
CA LEU A 4 -2.48 16.03 -2.92
C LEU A 4 -0.97 16.24 -2.76
N GLN A 5 -0.32 15.51 -1.84
CA GLN A 5 1.11 15.63 -1.57
C GLN A 5 1.98 14.68 -2.42
N ASP A 6 1.46 13.48 -2.76
CA ASP A 6 2.07 12.59 -3.76
C ASP A 6 2.26 13.32 -5.09
N LYS A 7 1.38 14.27 -5.44
CA LYS A 7 1.54 15.07 -6.65
C LYS A 7 2.88 15.79 -6.72
N PHE A 8 3.46 16.27 -5.61
CA PHE A 8 4.72 17.01 -5.69
C PHE A 8 5.92 16.08 -5.91
N SER A 9 6.04 15.02 -5.10
CA SER A 9 7.13 14.05 -5.26
C SER A 9 7.00 13.23 -6.53
N CYS A 10 5.80 12.79 -6.89
CA CYS A 10 5.57 12.10 -8.16
C CYS A 10 5.80 13.02 -9.35
N ARG A 11 5.39 14.30 -9.29
CA ARG A 11 5.68 15.25 -10.37
C ARG A 11 7.19 15.48 -10.50
N TYR A 12 7.91 15.58 -9.40
CA TYR A 12 9.37 15.69 -9.43
C TYR A 12 10.00 14.47 -10.12
N ILE A 13 9.62 13.26 -9.70
CA ILE A 13 10.11 12.01 -10.30
C ILE A 13 9.79 11.96 -11.80
N ILE A 14 8.55 12.27 -12.19
CA ILE A 14 8.15 12.31 -13.60
C ILE A 14 8.95 13.35 -14.38
N GLN A 15 9.18 14.54 -13.82
CA GLN A 15 10.00 15.57 -14.47
C GLN A 15 11.44 15.13 -14.66
N GLU A 16 12.00 14.39 -13.70
CA GLU A 16 13.35 13.85 -13.78
C GLU A 16 13.43 12.75 -14.83
N ILE A 17 12.45 11.84 -14.87
CA ILE A 17 12.35 10.78 -15.89
C ILE A 17 12.21 11.36 -17.31
N LEU A 18 11.41 12.41 -17.46
CA LEU A 18 11.20 13.10 -18.75
C LEU A 18 12.29 14.13 -19.06
N SER A 19 13.31 14.25 -18.21
CA SER A 19 14.43 15.15 -18.45
C SER A 19 15.37 14.57 -19.51
N ASN A 20 16.22 15.42 -20.08
CA ASN A 20 17.22 15.01 -21.08
C ASN A 20 18.58 14.65 -20.43
N LYS A 21 18.56 14.19 -19.19
CA LYS A 21 19.76 13.79 -18.43
C LYS A 21 20.14 12.33 -18.71
N SER A 22 21.33 11.92 -18.27
CA SER A 22 21.73 10.51 -18.34
C SER A 22 20.89 9.65 -17.39
N LYS A 23 20.74 8.36 -17.70
CA LYS A 23 20.01 7.40 -16.84
C LYS A 23 20.58 7.41 -15.40
N ASP A 24 21.90 7.40 -15.27
CA ASP A 24 22.59 7.38 -13.98
C ASP A 24 22.26 8.64 -13.16
N GLU A 25 22.29 9.81 -13.79
CA GLU A 25 21.98 11.08 -13.12
C GLU A 25 20.50 11.16 -12.69
N ILE A 26 19.59 10.64 -13.52
CA ILE A 26 18.15 10.55 -13.18
C ILE A 26 17.95 9.67 -11.95
N VAL A 27 18.56 8.49 -11.93
CA VAL A 27 18.45 7.53 -10.82
C VAL A 27 19.01 8.13 -9.52
N ASP A 28 20.19 8.74 -9.56
CA ASP A 28 20.80 9.37 -8.39
C ASP A 28 19.96 10.54 -7.84
N ASN A 29 19.37 11.35 -8.72
CA ASN A 29 18.48 12.45 -8.31
C ASN A 29 17.19 11.92 -7.67
N ILE A 30 16.59 10.87 -8.25
CA ILE A 30 15.43 10.20 -7.66
C ILE A 30 15.79 9.64 -6.28
N HIS A 31 16.90 8.93 -6.15
CA HIS A 31 17.33 8.35 -4.87
C HIS A 31 17.55 9.42 -3.80
N SER A 32 18.23 10.50 -4.15
CA SER A 32 18.48 11.63 -3.24
C SER A 32 17.18 12.29 -2.78
N HIS A 33 16.22 12.43 -3.69
CA HIS A 33 14.90 12.97 -3.38
C HIS A 33 14.10 12.05 -2.44
N LEU A 34 14.13 10.73 -2.66
CA LEU A 34 13.42 9.76 -1.83
C LEU A 34 13.95 9.73 -0.39
N ILE A 35 15.28 9.82 -0.21
CA ILE A 35 15.90 9.92 1.12
C ILE A 35 15.40 11.17 1.84
N SER A 36 15.50 12.33 1.19
CA SER A 36 15.05 13.60 1.77
C SER A 36 13.55 13.62 2.09
N LEU A 37 12.74 12.98 1.25
CA LEU A 37 11.31 12.82 1.47
C LEU A 37 11.03 11.96 2.71
N GLY A 38 11.69 10.80 2.83
CA GLY A 38 11.56 9.91 3.98
C GLY A 38 11.92 10.61 5.29
N GLU A 39 13.01 11.39 5.31
CA GLU A 39 13.42 12.18 6.46
C GLU A 39 12.41 13.28 6.82
N ALA A 40 11.93 14.04 5.82
CA ALA A 40 10.99 15.13 6.06
C ALA A 40 9.66 14.64 6.64
N VAL A 41 9.20 13.48 6.17
CA VAL A 41 7.97 12.81 6.63
C VAL A 41 8.17 12.26 8.05
N THR A 42 9.30 11.60 8.32
CA THR A 42 9.63 11.05 9.65
C THR A 42 9.83 12.14 10.71
N GLN A 43 10.40 13.28 10.33
CA GLN A 43 10.59 14.44 11.22
C GLN A 43 9.30 15.25 11.45
N GLY A 44 8.17 14.84 10.85
CA GLY A 44 6.89 15.54 11.03
C GLY A 44 6.87 16.95 10.42
N LYS A 45 7.73 17.25 9.44
CA LYS A 45 7.82 18.58 8.80
C LYS A 45 6.65 18.86 7.85
N LYS A 46 5.76 17.90 7.63
CA LYS A 46 4.60 18.04 6.73
C LYS A 46 3.35 18.48 7.48
N PRO A 47 2.54 19.38 6.90
CA PRO A 47 1.31 19.83 7.53
C PRO A 47 0.26 18.71 7.58
N LEU A 48 -0.64 18.79 8.56
CA LEU A 48 -1.69 17.79 8.78
C LEU A 48 -2.56 17.54 7.55
N THR A 49 -2.83 18.59 6.77
CA THR A 49 -3.66 18.55 5.57
C THR A 49 -3.19 17.53 4.55
N ASP A 50 -1.90 17.22 4.55
CA ASP A 50 -1.30 16.38 3.55
C ASP A 50 -1.45 14.88 3.86
N TYR A 51 -1.77 14.57 5.12
CA TYR A 51 -2.09 13.21 5.58
C TYR A 51 -3.59 12.88 5.49
N VAL A 52 -4.44 13.85 5.13
CA VAL A 52 -5.89 13.61 5.06
C VAL A 52 -6.25 12.83 3.79
N ILE A 53 -6.79 11.64 3.99
CA ILE A 53 -7.38 10.81 2.96
C ILE A 53 -8.84 11.20 2.82
N TYR A 54 -9.23 11.67 1.65
CA TYR A 54 -10.64 11.90 1.35
C TYR A 54 -11.22 10.67 0.66
N LYS A 55 -12.46 10.31 0.96
CA LYS A 55 -13.23 9.32 0.21
C LYS A 55 -14.72 9.63 0.25
N GLN A 56 -15.39 9.50 -0.88
CA GLN A 56 -16.82 9.74 -0.98
C GLN A 56 -17.61 8.51 -0.55
N LEU A 57 -18.70 8.73 0.19
CA LEU A 57 -19.67 7.71 0.54
C LEU A 57 -20.58 7.43 -0.67
N THR A 58 -20.56 6.20 -1.16
CA THR A 58 -21.42 5.73 -2.26
C THR A 58 -22.80 5.26 -1.79
N LYS A 59 -22.95 4.99 -0.49
CA LYS A 59 -24.21 4.64 0.19
C LYS A 59 -24.27 5.39 1.52
N ASN A 60 -25.38 5.30 2.27
CA ASN A 60 -25.35 5.82 3.63
C ASN A 60 -24.40 4.98 4.48
N PRO A 61 -23.75 5.58 5.50
CA PRO A 61 -22.80 4.86 6.34
C PRO A 61 -23.37 3.58 6.98
N GLU A 62 -24.67 3.58 7.30
CA GLU A 62 -25.39 2.45 7.93
C GLU A 62 -25.70 1.31 6.94
N ASP A 63 -25.69 1.58 5.64
CA ASP A 63 -26.04 0.60 4.59
C ASP A 63 -24.84 -0.27 4.15
N TYR A 64 -23.67 -0.10 4.77
CA TYR A 64 -22.45 -0.85 4.44
C TYR A 64 -22.35 -2.14 5.27
N ALA A 65 -22.36 -3.30 4.60
CA ALA A 65 -22.19 -4.61 5.26
C ALA A 65 -20.82 -4.80 5.94
N ASN A 66 -19.77 -4.11 5.45
CA ASN A 66 -18.37 -4.27 5.90
C ASN A 66 -17.78 -2.98 6.48
N GLU A 67 -18.54 -2.26 7.31
CA GLU A 67 -18.14 -0.98 7.92
C GLU A 67 -16.75 -1.02 8.59
N LYS A 68 -16.38 -2.13 9.25
CA LYS A 68 -15.13 -2.28 10.01
C LYS A 68 -13.87 -2.34 9.13
N ASN A 69 -14.02 -2.66 7.85
CA ASN A 69 -12.92 -2.73 6.90
C ASN A 69 -12.82 -1.46 6.04
N LEU A 70 -13.74 -0.50 6.22
CA LEU A 70 -13.83 0.70 5.42
C LEU A 70 -13.58 1.94 6.30
N PRO A 71 -12.34 2.47 6.32
CA PRO A 71 -11.95 3.61 7.15
C PRO A 71 -12.93 4.80 7.10
N HIS A 72 -13.24 5.28 5.88
CA HIS A 72 -14.18 6.36 5.62
C HIS A 72 -15.61 6.10 6.14
N VAL A 73 -16.09 4.86 6.11
CA VAL A 73 -17.43 4.52 6.63
C VAL A 73 -17.41 4.52 8.16
N LEU A 74 -16.39 3.90 8.75
CA LEU A 74 -16.20 3.85 10.20
C LEU A 74 -16.05 5.25 10.82
N VAL A 75 -15.28 6.13 10.18
CA VAL A 75 -15.17 7.54 10.59
C VAL A 75 -16.53 8.24 10.43
N ALA A 76 -17.25 8.02 9.31
CA ALA A 76 -18.55 8.64 9.11
C ALA A 76 -19.59 8.23 10.18
N LEU A 77 -19.67 6.94 10.50
CA LEU A 77 -20.54 6.42 11.56
C LEU A 77 -20.21 7.05 12.91
N ARG A 78 -18.91 7.17 13.23
CA ARG A 78 -18.44 7.79 14.49
C ARG A 78 -18.78 9.28 14.55
N THR A 79 -18.59 10.02 13.46
CA THR A 79 -18.97 11.44 13.36
C THR A 79 -20.48 11.62 13.51
N ASN A 80 -21.29 10.74 12.91
CA ASN A 80 -22.74 10.76 13.03
C ASN A 80 -23.20 10.47 14.47
N ALA A 81 -22.57 9.52 15.15
CA ALA A 81 -22.88 9.16 16.54
C ALA A 81 -22.51 10.26 17.54
N LYS A 82 -21.44 11.02 17.29
CA LYS A 82 -21.00 12.15 18.13
C LYS A 82 -21.94 13.38 18.08
N GLY A 83 -22.99 13.36 17.25
CA GLY A 83 -23.98 14.44 17.17
C GLY A 83 -23.54 15.67 16.36
N GLY A 84 -22.48 15.53 15.56
CA GLY A 84 -22.02 16.58 14.65
C GLY A 84 -22.80 16.62 13.33
N LYS A 85 -22.13 17.07 12.26
CA LYS A 85 -22.68 17.02 10.90
C LYS A 85 -22.97 15.56 10.51
N LYS A 86 -24.24 15.24 10.25
CA LYS A 86 -24.61 13.92 9.72
C LYS A 86 -24.11 13.77 8.29
N LEU A 87 -23.15 12.87 8.12
CA LEU A 87 -22.61 12.42 6.84
C LEU A 87 -23.56 11.37 6.23
N LYS A 88 -23.90 11.57 4.96
CA LYS A 88 -24.81 10.71 4.20
C LYS A 88 -24.20 10.31 2.85
N MET A 89 -24.92 9.49 2.09
CA MET A 89 -24.55 9.17 0.71
C MET A 89 -24.23 10.44 -0.09
N GLY A 90 -23.12 10.41 -0.84
CA GLY A 90 -22.62 11.52 -1.65
C GLY A 90 -21.68 12.47 -0.91
N ASP A 91 -21.59 12.42 0.42
CA ASP A 91 -20.65 13.25 1.17
C ASP A 91 -19.22 12.70 1.09
N THR A 92 -18.25 13.61 1.09
CA THR A 92 -16.82 13.29 1.16
C THR A 92 -16.35 13.29 2.60
N VAL A 93 -15.76 12.19 3.03
CA VAL A 93 -15.25 11.98 4.39
C VAL A 93 -13.73 12.08 4.36
N GLY A 94 -13.17 12.98 5.16
CA GLY A 94 -11.73 13.07 5.40
C GLY A 94 -11.34 12.25 6.62
N TYR A 95 -10.33 11.41 6.49
CA TYR A 95 -9.78 10.63 7.60
C TYR A 95 -8.26 10.56 7.56
N ILE A 96 -7.66 10.30 8.71
CA ILE A 96 -6.22 10.12 8.91
C ILE A 96 -6.01 8.82 9.68
N ILE A 97 -5.03 8.02 9.27
CA ILE A 97 -4.57 6.85 10.04
C ILE A 97 -3.64 7.29 11.16
N CYS A 98 -3.95 6.87 12.39
CA CYS A 98 -3.22 7.24 13.59
C CYS A 98 -2.73 6.01 14.37
N LEU A 99 -1.66 6.19 15.13
CA LEU A 99 -1.23 5.33 16.22
C LEU A 99 -2.00 5.74 17.47
N ASP A 100 -2.90 4.86 17.90
CA ASP A 100 -3.73 5.00 19.09
C ASP A 100 -3.27 4.11 20.26
N GLY A 101 -2.17 3.36 20.06
CA GLY A 101 -1.64 2.39 21.03
C GLY A 101 -2.38 1.06 21.04
N SER A 102 -3.34 0.86 20.13
CA SER A 102 -4.04 -0.41 19.98
C SER A 102 -3.39 -1.28 18.90
N ASP A 103 -3.46 -2.60 19.06
CA ASP A 103 -3.07 -3.58 18.04
C ASP A 103 -4.18 -3.81 16.99
N LEU A 104 -5.09 -2.84 16.84
CA LEU A 104 -6.16 -2.92 15.86
C LEU A 104 -5.62 -2.77 14.43
N PRO A 105 -6.31 -3.38 13.45
CA PRO A 105 -5.94 -3.22 12.05
C PRO A 105 -5.99 -1.75 11.65
N VAL A 106 -5.15 -1.37 10.69
CA VAL A 106 -5.05 -0.01 10.12
C VAL A 106 -6.43 0.56 9.76
N THR A 107 -7.32 -0.29 9.24
CA THR A 107 -8.67 0.12 8.83
C THR A 107 -9.53 0.66 9.97
N GLN A 108 -9.29 0.20 11.19
CA GLN A 108 -10.02 0.60 12.39
C GLN A 108 -9.34 1.75 13.14
N ARG A 109 -8.05 1.98 12.88
CA ARG A 109 -7.25 3.11 13.41
C ARG A 109 -7.39 4.40 12.57
N ALA A 110 -8.53 4.55 11.90
CA ALA A 110 -8.87 5.75 11.15
C ALA A 110 -9.64 6.74 12.02
N TYR A 111 -9.27 8.03 11.93
CA TYR A 111 -9.82 9.12 12.73
C TYR A 111 -10.11 10.33 11.86
N HIS A 112 -11.12 11.13 12.24
CA HIS A 112 -11.33 12.43 11.60
C HIS A 112 -10.19 13.40 11.98
N PRO A 113 -9.74 14.31 11.10
CA PRO A 113 -8.70 15.30 11.41
C PRO A 113 -9.02 16.16 12.64
N ASP A 114 -10.29 16.42 12.91
CA ASP A 114 -10.69 17.17 14.10
C ASP A 114 -10.50 16.38 15.40
N GLU A 115 -10.67 15.04 15.36
CA GLU A 115 -10.40 14.19 16.53
C GLU A 115 -8.92 14.17 16.89
N LEU A 116 -8.05 14.23 15.89
CA LEU A 116 -6.61 14.31 16.09
C LEU A 116 -6.19 15.65 16.69
N LYS A 117 -6.85 16.76 16.31
CA LYS A 117 -6.60 18.08 16.92
C LYS A 117 -7.09 18.16 18.37
N SER A 118 -8.16 17.43 18.70
CA SER A 118 -8.73 17.42 20.06
C SER A 118 -8.04 16.43 21.00
N ASN A 119 -7.28 15.45 20.50
CA ASN A 119 -6.66 14.41 21.30
C ASN A 119 -5.16 14.29 21.04
N GLU A 120 -4.36 14.80 21.97
CA GLU A 120 -2.89 14.79 21.90
C GLU A 120 -2.27 13.38 22.03
N ALA A 121 -3.03 12.39 22.48
CA ALA A 121 -2.55 11.01 22.57
C ALA A 121 -2.47 10.32 21.19
N LEU A 122 -3.25 10.80 20.21
CA LEU A 122 -3.24 10.26 18.85
C LEU A 122 -2.06 10.84 18.08
N LYS A 123 -1.22 9.96 17.52
CA LYS A 123 -0.11 10.35 16.64
C LYS A 123 -0.36 9.84 15.24
N ILE A 124 0.14 10.52 14.22
CA ILE A 124 -0.02 10.06 12.83
C ILE A 124 0.82 8.80 12.64
N ASP A 125 0.25 7.78 11.99
CA ASP A 125 0.98 6.58 11.60
C ASP A 125 1.79 6.86 10.34
N VAL A 126 2.96 7.50 10.51
CA VAL A 126 3.83 7.89 9.40
C VAL A 126 4.28 6.68 8.57
N SER A 127 4.47 5.52 9.23
CA SER A 127 4.89 4.29 8.58
C SER A 127 3.87 3.83 7.53
N TYR A 128 2.58 3.94 7.85
CA TYR A 128 1.50 3.63 6.92
C TYR A 128 1.54 4.49 5.65
N TYR A 129 1.77 5.80 5.76
CA TYR A 129 1.79 6.65 4.56
C TYR A 129 2.99 6.34 3.67
N LEU A 130 4.15 6.06 4.27
CA LEU A 130 5.34 5.70 3.50
C LEU A 130 5.15 4.36 2.77
N THR A 131 4.60 3.33 3.41
CA THR A 131 4.41 2.01 2.78
C THR A 131 3.21 1.90 1.87
N GLN A 132 2.11 2.58 2.21
CA GLN A 132 0.81 2.35 1.59
C GLN A 132 0.39 3.40 0.58
N GLN A 133 0.99 4.58 0.66
CA GLN A 133 0.67 5.68 -0.25
C GLN A 133 1.87 6.01 -1.13
N ILE A 134 3.00 6.35 -0.50
CA ILE A 134 4.17 6.85 -1.22
C ILE A 134 4.86 5.71 -2.00
N HIS A 135 5.17 4.60 -1.33
CA HIS A 135 5.93 3.51 -1.94
C HIS A 135 5.26 2.91 -3.19
N PRO A 136 3.97 2.50 -3.19
CA PRO A 136 3.37 1.83 -4.33
C PRO A 136 3.32 2.72 -5.57
N VAL A 137 3.07 4.02 -5.37
CA VAL A 137 3.01 5.00 -6.45
C VAL A 137 4.38 5.20 -7.07
N ILE A 138 5.41 5.40 -6.25
CA ILE A 138 6.80 5.61 -6.71
C ILE A 138 7.35 4.33 -7.36
N SER A 139 7.10 3.17 -6.77
CA SER A 139 7.49 1.88 -7.33
C SER A 139 6.92 1.68 -8.73
N ARG A 140 5.65 2.05 -8.95
CA ARG A 140 5.02 1.96 -10.27
C ARG A 140 5.63 2.93 -11.30
N LEU A 141 6.02 4.13 -10.86
CA LEU A 141 6.65 5.12 -11.73
C LEU A 141 8.07 4.72 -12.14
N CYS A 142 8.81 4.10 -11.23
CA CYS A 142 10.20 3.69 -11.45
C CYS A 142 10.34 2.27 -12.02
N ALA A 143 9.27 1.46 -12.05
CA ALA A 143 9.28 0.11 -12.61
C ALA A 143 9.94 -0.04 -14.00
N PRO A 144 9.76 0.87 -14.98
CA PRO A 144 10.42 0.76 -16.28
C PRO A 144 11.90 1.22 -16.28
N ILE A 145 12.43 1.71 -15.15
CA ILE A 145 13.79 2.25 -15.04
C ILE A 145 14.72 1.17 -14.46
N GLU A 146 15.70 0.76 -15.26
CA GLU A 146 16.76 -0.14 -14.80
C GLU A 146 17.56 0.51 -13.67
N GLY A 147 17.66 -0.16 -12.52
CA GLY A 147 18.42 0.32 -11.35
C GLY A 147 17.59 1.03 -10.27
N ALA A 148 16.27 1.18 -10.44
CA ALA A 148 15.35 1.70 -9.43
C ALA A 148 14.35 0.61 -8.99
N ASP A 149 14.87 -0.49 -8.44
CA ASP A 149 14.03 -1.59 -7.99
C ASP A 149 13.23 -1.23 -6.75
N ALA A 150 12.07 -1.87 -6.62
CA ALA A 150 11.11 -1.56 -5.57
C ALA A 150 11.64 -1.82 -4.15
N ALA A 151 12.59 -2.77 -3.99
CA ALA A 151 13.24 -3.05 -2.71
C ALA A 151 14.26 -1.95 -2.35
N MET A 152 15.02 -1.43 -3.32
CA MET A 152 15.88 -0.27 -3.12
C MET A 152 15.07 0.99 -2.77
N ILE A 153 13.93 1.24 -3.43
CA ILE A 153 13.03 2.35 -3.10
C ILE A 153 12.53 2.26 -1.65
N ALA A 154 12.11 1.06 -1.21
CA ALA A 154 11.69 0.83 0.18
C ALA A 154 12.82 1.14 1.18
N LYS A 155 14.05 0.73 0.85
CA LYS A 155 15.25 1.01 1.65
C LYS A 155 15.53 2.51 1.76
N LEU A 156 15.42 3.25 0.66
CA LEU A 156 15.70 4.69 0.60
C LEU A 156 14.66 5.53 1.34
N LEU A 157 13.39 5.09 1.33
CA LEU A 157 12.33 5.72 2.13
C LEU A 157 12.47 5.48 3.64
N GLY A 158 13.42 4.63 4.06
CA GLY A 158 13.69 4.33 5.47
C GLY A 158 12.66 3.41 6.12
N VAL A 159 11.80 2.75 5.33
CA VAL A 159 10.79 1.84 5.87
C VAL A 159 11.34 0.42 5.93
N PHE A 160 11.85 0.01 7.09
CA PHE A 160 12.31 -1.36 7.27
C PHE A 160 11.23 -2.23 7.91
N ASP A 161 10.62 -3.07 7.07
CA ASP A 161 10.68 -4.52 7.25
C ASP A 161 10.43 -5.19 5.88
N ALA A 162 11.48 -5.76 5.26
CA ALA A 162 11.38 -6.45 3.96
C ALA A 162 10.33 -7.59 3.99
N SER A 163 10.04 -8.11 5.18
CA SER A 163 9.04 -9.15 5.44
C SER A 163 7.60 -8.61 5.34
N LYS A 164 7.35 -7.39 5.86
CA LYS A 164 6.04 -6.71 5.75
C LYS A 164 5.79 -6.19 4.33
N TYR A 165 6.87 -5.90 3.61
CA TYR A 165 6.83 -5.47 2.22
C TYR A 165 6.33 -6.57 1.28
N GLN A 166 6.83 -7.80 1.42
CA GLN A 166 6.38 -8.94 0.60
C GLN A 166 4.90 -9.28 0.81
N SER A 167 4.41 -9.24 2.05
CA SER A 167 2.99 -9.47 2.33
C SER A 167 2.08 -8.34 1.84
N MET A 168 2.60 -7.11 1.78
CA MET A 168 1.83 -5.95 1.31
C MET A 168 1.65 -5.93 -0.21
N ILE A 169 2.69 -6.24 -1.00
CA ILE A 169 2.58 -6.37 -2.46
C ILE A 169 1.47 -7.35 -2.83
N LYS A 170 1.45 -8.50 -2.17
CA LYS A 170 0.45 -9.55 -2.39
C LYS A 170 -1.00 -9.07 -2.19
N THR A 171 -1.23 -8.14 -1.26
CA THR A 171 -2.57 -7.63 -0.96
C THR A 171 -3.04 -6.55 -1.95
N VAL A 172 -2.11 -5.76 -2.50
CA VAL A 172 -2.43 -4.70 -3.48
C VAL A 172 -2.67 -5.31 -4.87
N GLU A 173 -1.89 -6.33 -5.24
CA GLU A 173 -2.11 -7.13 -6.46
C GLU A 173 -3.49 -7.82 -6.43
N ASP A 174 -3.88 -8.41 -5.29
CA ASP A 174 -5.20 -9.05 -5.13
C ASP A 174 -6.41 -8.08 -5.29
N GLU A 175 -6.25 -6.77 -5.05
CA GLU A 175 -7.32 -5.77 -5.24
C GLU A 175 -7.35 -5.16 -6.65
N GLU A 176 -6.20 -4.99 -7.33
CA GLU A 176 -6.14 -4.49 -8.72
C GLU A 176 -6.39 -5.62 -9.76
N ASP A 177 -6.00 -6.87 -9.48
CA ASP A 177 -6.12 -8.01 -10.41
C ASP A 177 -7.52 -8.61 -10.53
N LYS A 178 -8.50 -8.14 -9.75
CA LYS A 178 -9.91 -8.49 -10.00
C LYS A 178 -10.45 -7.91 -11.31
N PHE A 179 -9.73 -7.03 -11.99
CA PHE A 179 -10.14 -6.44 -13.27
C PHE A 179 -9.23 -6.73 -14.48
N LEU A 180 -8.02 -7.27 -14.30
CA LEU A 180 -7.10 -7.59 -15.41
C LEU A 180 -6.31 -8.86 -15.08
N ASN A 181 -6.86 -10.02 -15.44
CA ASN A 181 -6.22 -11.30 -15.20
C ASN A 181 -5.63 -11.85 -16.52
N PRO A 182 -4.31 -11.72 -16.79
CA PRO A 182 -3.65 -12.51 -17.81
C PRO A 182 -2.77 -13.57 -17.12
N SER A 183 -3.39 -14.50 -16.40
CA SER A 183 -2.72 -15.62 -15.73
C SER A 183 -2.02 -16.61 -16.71
N SER A 184 -1.95 -16.26 -18.00
CA SER A 184 -1.28 -16.98 -19.07
C SER A 184 -0.01 -16.29 -19.60
N LEU A 185 0.41 -15.15 -19.04
CA LEU A 185 1.64 -14.44 -19.48
C LEU A 185 2.88 -14.71 -18.61
N PHE A 186 2.72 -15.38 -17.48
CA PHE A 186 3.84 -15.71 -16.58
C PHE A 186 4.23 -17.17 -16.75
N ASP A 187 5.54 -17.44 -16.67
CA ASP A 187 6.07 -18.80 -16.70
C ASP A 187 5.67 -19.54 -15.42
N ASP A 188 5.43 -20.86 -15.54
CA ASP A 188 4.84 -21.64 -14.45
C ASP A 188 5.72 -21.63 -13.18
N GLU A 189 7.04 -21.48 -13.32
CA GLU A 189 7.97 -21.38 -12.18
C GLU A 189 7.74 -20.13 -11.32
N GLU A 190 7.45 -18.97 -11.93
CA GLU A 190 7.16 -17.75 -11.18
C GLU A 190 5.75 -17.79 -10.60
N ARG A 191 4.80 -18.36 -11.36
CA ARG A 191 3.39 -18.49 -10.95
C ARG A 191 3.19 -19.34 -9.70
N PHE A 192 3.94 -20.43 -9.55
CA PHE A 192 3.79 -21.38 -8.45
C PHE A 192 4.89 -21.26 -7.38
N LYS A 193 5.73 -20.22 -7.45
CA LYS A 193 6.86 -20.01 -6.53
C LYS A 193 6.45 -19.99 -5.06
N ASP A 194 5.29 -19.40 -4.79
CA ASP A 194 4.75 -19.21 -3.43
C ASP A 194 3.62 -20.19 -3.08
N CYS A 195 3.36 -21.19 -3.93
CA CYS A 195 2.37 -22.23 -3.64
C CYS A 195 2.95 -23.28 -2.69
N ASP A 196 2.15 -23.67 -1.70
CA ASP A 196 2.49 -24.80 -0.83
C ASP A 196 2.63 -26.07 -1.67
N LYS A 197 3.77 -26.75 -1.52
CA LYS A 197 4.04 -27.98 -2.25
C LYS A 197 3.00 -29.03 -1.87
N LEU A 198 2.39 -29.66 -2.87
CA LEU A 198 1.44 -30.74 -2.64
C LEU A 198 2.17 -31.95 -2.01
N ILE A 199 1.84 -32.26 -0.76
CA ILE A 199 2.38 -33.43 -0.06
C ILE A 199 1.31 -34.51 -0.03
N LEU A 200 1.48 -35.53 -0.87
CA LEU A 200 0.63 -36.72 -0.84
C LEU A 200 1.21 -37.74 0.13
N LYS A 201 0.42 -38.16 1.12
CA LYS A 201 0.75 -39.28 2.00
C LYS A 201 0.24 -40.58 1.39
N CYS A 202 1.15 -41.50 1.09
CA CYS A 202 0.78 -42.84 0.61
C CYS A 202 0.08 -43.64 1.72
N PRO A 203 -1.04 -44.34 1.44
CA PRO A 203 -1.72 -45.19 2.42
C PRO A 203 -0.94 -46.45 2.84
N ALA A 204 0.16 -46.82 2.16
CA ALA A 204 0.94 -48.02 2.47
C ALA A 204 2.28 -47.69 3.17
N PRO A 205 2.69 -48.40 4.25
CA PRO A 205 3.80 -47.97 5.12
C PRO A 205 5.23 -48.18 4.57
N SER A 206 5.42 -48.60 3.32
CA SER A 206 6.73 -49.01 2.81
C SER A 206 7.08 -48.39 1.46
N ALA A 207 7.25 -47.06 1.43
CA ALA A 207 8.18 -46.34 0.54
C ALA A 207 7.97 -44.83 0.66
N LEU A 208 8.76 -44.16 1.51
CA LEU A 208 9.02 -42.72 1.34
C LEU A 208 9.99 -42.54 0.17
N LYS A 209 9.48 -42.59 -1.07
CA LYS A 209 10.21 -42.03 -2.21
C LYS A 209 9.75 -40.60 -2.39
N LYS A 210 10.68 -39.66 -2.24
CA LYS A 210 10.55 -38.26 -2.69
C LYS A 210 10.24 -38.31 -4.19
N LEU A 211 8.99 -38.07 -4.58
CA LEU A 211 8.64 -37.91 -5.99
C LEU A 211 9.08 -36.51 -6.39
N SER A 212 10.21 -36.41 -7.10
CA SER A 212 10.57 -35.21 -7.86
C SER A 212 9.89 -35.30 -9.22
N TRP A 213 8.96 -34.39 -9.50
CA TRP A 213 8.41 -34.22 -10.84
C TRP A 213 9.23 -33.15 -11.55
N THR A 214 9.79 -33.49 -12.70
CA THR A 214 10.39 -32.53 -13.63
C THR A 214 9.35 -32.25 -14.71
N VAL A 215 8.76 -31.06 -14.73
CA VAL A 215 7.83 -30.66 -15.80
C VAL A 215 8.64 -30.55 -17.10
N HIS A 216 8.42 -31.48 -18.02
CA HIS A 216 8.87 -31.31 -19.40
C HIS A 216 7.78 -30.54 -20.14
N SER A 217 8.09 -29.29 -20.52
CA SER A 217 7.30 -28.53 -21.48
C SER A 217 7.50 -29.14 -22.86
N GLU A 218 6.56 -29.98 -23.30
CA GLU A 218 6.41 -30.29 -24.73
C GLU A 218 5.51 -29.20 -25.35
N ARG A 219 6.14 -28.32 -26.14
CA ARG A 219 5.43 -27.39 -27.01
C ARG A 219 4.75 -28.18 -28.13
N GLY A 220 3.42 -28.09 -28.18
CA GLY A 220 2.59 -28.34 -29.36
C GLY A 220 2.02 -27.02 -29.87
#